data_AF-A0A4P9X119-F1
#
_entry.id   AF-A0A4P9X119-F1
#
_cell.length_a   1.000
_cell.length_b   1.000
_cell.length_c   1.000
_cell.angle_alpha   90.00
_cell.angle_beta   90.00
_cell.angle_gamma   90.00
#
_symmetry.space_group_name_H-M   'P 1'
#
loop_
_entity.id
_entity.type
_entity.pdbx_description
1 polymer ?
#
loop_
_entity_poly.entity_id
_entity_poly.type
_entity_poly.pdbx_seq_one_letter_code
_entity_poly.pdbx_strand_id
1 'polypeptide(L)' 'FSRIDQTKVEFADETLRDNTYTGTFGNDGWGARASADLIVTRGKGFRSEKNKKKRGSYRGGKIDQGSNSIKF' A
#
# COMPACT_ATOMS: atom_id res chain seq x y z
N PHE A 1 -15.13 -7.96 16.12
CA PHE A 1 -14.82 -9.33 16.57
C PHE A 1 -13.59 -9.80 15.78
N SER A 2 -12.43 -9.91 16.43
CA SER A 2 -11.21 -10.46 15.82
C SER A 2 -11.07 -11.91 16.29
N ARG A 3 -10.66 -12.82 15.39
CA ARG A 3 -10.34 -14.21 15.74
C ARG A 3 -8.93 -14.37 16.31
N ILE A 4 -8.16 -13.29 16.36
CA ILE A 4 -6.75 -13.27 16.75
C ILE A 4 -6.61 -12.48 18.05
N ASP A 5 -5.90 -13.06 19.01
CA ASP A 5 -5.47 -12.42 20.25
C ASP A 5 -4.21 -11.60 19.98
N GLN A 6 -4.32 -10.27 20.05
CA GLN A 6 -3.23 -9.35 19.70
C GLN A 6 -2.06 -9.44 20.68
N THR A 7 -2.28 -9.90 21.91
CA THR A 7 -1.23 -9.98 22.94
C THR A 7 -0.20 -11.08 22.68
N LYS A 8 -0.54 -12.05 21.81
CA LYS A 8 0.30 -13.21 21.49
C LYS A 8 0.96 -13.10 20.12
N VAL A 9 0.83 -11.95 19.45
CA VAL A 9 1.41 -11.72 18.12
C VAL A 9 2.82 -11.18 18.29
N GLU A 10 3.80 -11.99 17.93
CA GLU A 10 5.20 -11.57 17.81
C GLU A 10 5.54 -11.34 16.33
N PHE A 11 6.21 -10.23 16.04
CA PHE A 11 6.69 -9.91 14.70
C PHE A 11 8.21 -10.16 14.65
N ALA A 12 8.68 -10.77 13.56
CA ALA A 12 10.11 -10.99 13.35
C ALA A 12 10.90 -9.67 13.17
N ASP A 13 10.24 -8.63 12.65
CA ASP A 13 10.82 -7.30 12.41
C ASP A 13 9.75 -6.23 12.69
N GLU A 14 10.18 -5.08 13.22
CA GLU A 14 9.31 -3.96 13.54
C GLU A 14 8.65 -3.31 12.32
N THR A 15 9.29 -3.39 11.15
CA THR A 15 8.82 -2.85 9.87
C THR A 15 7.58 -3.58 9.35
N LEU A 16 7.41 -4.86 9.73
CA LEU A 16 6.26 -5.69 9.33
C LEU A 16 4.94 -5.24 9.96
N ARG A 17 5.00 -4.37 10.97
CA ARG A 17 3.82 -3.83 11.63
C ARG A 17 3.06 -2.86 10.74
N ASP A 18 3.76 -2.16 9.84
CA ASP A 18 3.17 -1.17 8.94
C ASP A 18 3.11 -1.67 7.50
N ASN A 19 1.89 -1.81 6.97
CA ASN A 19 1.64 -2.20 5.57
C ASN A 19 1.18 -1.01 4.70
N THR A 20 1.29 0.22 5.21
CA THR A 20 0.94 1.41 4.44
C THR A 20 1.95 1.65 3.31
N TYR A 21 1.47 2.24 2.21
CA TYR A 21 2.37 2.65 1.13
C TYR A 21 3.46 3.58 1.65
N THR A 22 3.13 4.49 2.58
CA THR A 22 4.07 5.44 3.16
C THR A 22 5.15 4.76 3.99
N GLY A 23 4.81 3.71 4.74
CA GLY A 23 5.77 2.93 5.52
C GLY A 23 6.73 2.13 4.62
N THR A 24 6.25 1.57 3.51
CA THR A 24 7.05 0.71 2.63
C THR A 24 7.80 1.47 1.52
N PHE A 25 7.19 2.51 0.95
CA PHE A 25 7.67 3.20 -0.26
C PHE A 25 7.87 4.73 -0.06
N GLY A 26 7.55 5.25 1.13
CA GLY A 26 7.61 6.69 1.42
C GLY A 26 6.45 7.48 0.80
N ASN A 27 6.60 8.82 0.79
CA ASN A 27 5.57 9.74 0.32
C ASN A 27 5.59 9.97 -1.20
N ASP A 28 6.62 9.47 -1.89
CA ASP A 28 6.90 9.74 -3.29
C ASP A 28 6.97 8.45 -4.13
N GLY A 29 7.32 8.61 -5.41
CA GLY A 29 7.52 7.50 -6.33
C GLY A 29 6.33 7.20 -7.22
N TRP A 30 6.45 6.14 -8.03
CA TRP A 30 5.50 5.79 -9.07
C TRP A 30 4.09 5.52 -8.52
N GLY A 31 3.98 4.96 -7.30
CA GLY A 31 2.72 4.55 -6.68
C GLY A 31 2.05 5.59 -5.78
N ALA A 32 2.75 6.66 -5.39
CA ALA A 32 2.27 7.60 -4.37
C ALA A 32 0.91 8.22 -4.73
N ARG A 33 0.77 8.67 -5.97
CA ARG A 33 -0.46 9.27 -6.48
C ARG A 33 -1.63 8.27 -6.51
N ALA A 34 -1.37 7.04 -6.94
CA ALA A 34 -2.38 6.00 -6.92
C ALA A 34 -2.82 5.65 -5.49
N SER A 35 -1.88 5.63 -4.55
CA SER A 35 -2.16 5.41 -3.12
C SER A 35 -3.08 6.49 -2.57
N ALA A 36 -2.72 7.77 -2.77
CA ALA A 36 -3.51 8.91 -2.30
C ALA A 36 -4.94 8.92 -2.88
N ASP A 37 -5.10 8.60 -4.17
CA ASP A 37 -6.40 8.57 -4.83
C ASP A 37 -7.29 7.40 -4.36
N LEU A 38 -6.69 6.22 -4.14
CA LEU A 38 -7.46 4.99 -3.92
C LEU A 38 -7.68 4.66 -2.44
N ILE A 39 -6.86 5.21 -1.52
CA ILE A 39 -6.93 4.88 -0.08
C ILE A 39 -8.27 5.27 0.56
N VAL A 40 -8.94 6.29 0.01
CA VAL A 40 -10.26 6.75 0.48
C VAL A 40 -11.39 5.78 0.10
N THR A 41 -11.14 4.84 -0.81
CA THR A 41 -12.14 3.90 -1.32
C THR A 41 -11.93 2.50 -0.76
N ARG A 42 -13.03 1.76 -0.53
CA ARG A 42 -13.00 0.38 -0.05
C ARG A 42 -13.98 -0.51 -0.82
N GLY A 43 -13.75 -1.83 -0.80
CA GLY A 43 -14.66 -2.83 -1.36
C GLY A 43 -15.05 -2.59 -2.83
N LYS A 44 -16.36 -2.59 -3.12
CA LYS A 44 -16.89 -2.38 -4.49
C LYS A 44 -16.50 -1.00 -5.05
N GLY A 45 -16.49 0.04 -4.22
CA GLY A 45 -16.11 1.39 -4.62
C GLY A 45 -14.66 1.47 -5.11
N PHE A 46 -13.74 0.80 -4.41
CA PHE A 46 -12.34 0.68 -4.83
C PHE A 46 -12.20 0.05 -6.21
N ARG A 47 -12.93 -1.04 -6.48
CA ARG A 47 -12.88 -1.71 -7.80
C ARG A 47 -13.31 -0.77 -8.92
N SER A 48 -14.41 -0.02 -8.72
CA SER A 48 -14.91 0.93 -9.70
C SER A 48 -13.93 2.07 -9.94
N GLU A 49 -13.41 2.68 -8.88
CA GLU A 49 -12.51 3.84 -8.98
C GLU A 49 -11.17 3.46 -9.60
N LYS A 50 -10.59 2.33 -9.18
CA LYS A 50 -9.39 1.75 -9.80
C LYS A 50 -9.60 1.51 -11.30
N ASN A 51 -10.74 0.96 -11.70
CA ASN A 51 -11.01 0.68 -13.11
C ASN A 51 -11.15 1.95 -13.95
N LYS A 52 -11.77 3.02 -13.41
CA LYS A 52 -11.83 4.33 -14.08
C LYS A 52 -10.43 4.91 -14.27
N LYS A 53 -9.63 4.94 -13.20
CA LYS A 53 -8.26 5.48 -13.21
C LYS A 53 -7.32 4.67 -14.08
N LYS A 54 -7.49 3.33 -14.14
CA LYS A 54 -6.75 2.44 -15.05
C LYS A 54 -7.05 2.70 -16.54
N ARG A 55 -8.29 3.09 -16.88
CA ARG A 55 -8.67 3.43 -18.26
C ARG A 55 -8.08 4.77 -18.71
N GLY A 56 -7.74 5.66 -17.78
CA GLY A 56 -6.95 6.84 -18.07
C GLY A 56 -5.47 6.52 -18.23
N SER A 57 -4.73 7.41 -18.89
CA SER A 57 -3.26 7.33 -18.95
C SER A 57 -2.67 7.71 -17.58
N TYR A 58 -2.68 6.79 -16.62
CA TYR A 58 -2.00 6.99 -15.35
C TYR A 58 -0.51 7.28 -15.59
N ARG A 59 -0.04 8.40 -15.05
CA ARG A 59 1.36 8.81 -15.02
C ARG A 59 1.75 9.07 -13.57
N GLY A 60 2.50 8.12 -13.00
CA GLY A 60 2.98 8.17 -11.62
C GLY A 60 4.18 9.11 -11.44
N GLY A 61 4.76 9.09 -10.23
CA GLY A 61 6.04 9.74 -9.93
C GLY A 61 7.24 8.98 -10.49
N LYS A 62 8.44 9.22 -9.95
CA LYS A 62 9.66 8.53 -10.40
C LYS A 62 9.60 7.03 -10.11
N ILE A 63 10.14 6.22 -11.01
CA ILE A 63 10.32 4.78 -10.76
C ILE A 63 11.57 4.64 -9.88
N ASP A 64 11.37 4.11 -8.67
CA ASP A 64 12.47 3.70 -7.80
C ASP A 64 12.93 2.27 -8.16
N GLN A 65 14.24 2.02 -8.02
CA GLN A 65 14.87 0.71 -8.26
C GLN A 65 15.29 0.02 -6.95
N GLY A 66 14.98 0.63 -5.79
CA GLY A 66 15.20 0.05 -4.48
C GLY A 66 14.41 -1.24 -4.24
N SER A 67 14.92 -2.08 -3.34
CA SER A 67 14.22 -3.29 -2.87
C SER A 67 13.68 -3.04 -1.47
N ASN A 68 12.36 -3.20 -1.30
CA ASN A 68 11.66 -3.07 -0.01
C ASN A 68 11.29 -4.44 0.59
N SER A 69 11.97 -5.51 0.15
CA SER A 69 11.74 -6.88 0.61
C SER A 69 12.53 -7.18 1.89
N ILE A 70 11.92 -7.90 2.83
CA ILE A 70 12.64 -8.45 3.99
C ILE A 70 13.41 -9.71 3.60
N LYS A 71 14.58 -9.92 4.22
CA LYS A 71 15.37 -11.14 4.06
C LYS A 71 14.91 -12.14 5.12
N PHE A 72 14.54 -13.34 4.67
CA PHE A 72 14.16 -14.47 5.53
C PHE A 72 15.36 -15.35 5.87
#